data_AF-A0A959ARX8-F1
#
_entry.id   AF-A0A959ARX8-F1
#
_cell.length_a   1.000
_cell.length_b   1.000
_cell.length_c   1.000
_cell.angle_alpha   90.00
_cell.angle_beta   90.00
_cell.angle_gamma   90.00
#
_symmetry.space_group_name_H-M   'P 1'
#
loop_
_entity.id
_entity.type
_entity.pdbx_description
1 polymer ?
#
loop_
_entity_poly.entity_id
_entity_poly.type
_entity_poly.pdbx_seq_one_letter_code
_entity_poly.pdbx_strand_id
1 'polypeptide(L)'
;MNAFPIRAYCLVFFLAATFIAAAQGDALVFQPLGNDDPSVSPNAYKQEVAQQVYDILVKARGDNRFDPPSFELVGTETNGAKILYLENRILLEEKAYDVCRQFGADSINVLATLLAHELIHFYEKHGWTSKFSSSFAGLEIGDTLGKLSTKIINETQADYLGGFLAYSAGYDVFDKGDEFMAALYQKYELKEFTEGYPSLSDRRAMARSSAAKVGELADIFDIANLMAITAQSEQEYQAAQALYEYILEDYQSRELYNNLGVMATYEALMYFNESEMKYHLPLQLELEFKSSRGSGFAEKREALLRKAANYFDYAIGLDAGYAPAYLNKACVLTLLKDYDRARFYAEKEALDKAGAVNKHMAGSVEVLMGIIADQEGKSQDAVRHFDNAIALGNPLGEYNKKVLMGESVEREEVMSFSFDQTEQIDDVDLLNFTRRPKGKQKIALTLNPKINFFEFVLQDAPDNSKVMLLESKLESSRRILYLYHMTEKGFTGKTQKGIQLGDTRDKVKTLYGDPVLSLLSTNGEIMKYKNILFFLGPDQKVRKWGVYENTK
;
A
#
# COMPACT_ATOMS: atom_id res chain seq x y z
N MET A 1 -23.47 -19.86 49.14
CA MET A 1 -23.07 -18.47 48.82
C MET A 1 -22.96 -18.38 47.31
N ASN A 2 -23.49 -17.34 46.69
CA ASN A 2 -23.62 -17.29 45.23
C ASN A 2 -22.34 -16.73 44.61
N ALA A 3 -21.73 -17.48 43.69
CA ALA A 3 -20.66 -16.96 42.86
C ALA A 3 -21.25 -16.03 41.79
N PHE A 4 -20.81 -14.77 41.76
CA PHE A 4 -21.09 -13.88 40.64
C PHE A 4 -20.16 -14.24 39.46
N PRO A 5 -20.68 -14.39 38.24
CA PRO A 5 -19.82 -14.52 37.06
C PRO A 5 -19.19 -13.16 36.75
N ILE A 6 -17.87 -13.05 36.91
CA ILE A 6 -17.11 -11.87 36.47
C ILE A 6 -17.15 -11.85 34.94
N ARG A 7 -17.86 -10.86 34.38
CA ARG A 7 -17.94 -10.67 32.93
C ARG A 7 -16.69 -9.95 32.44
N ALA A 8 -15.82 -10.67 31.74
CA ALA A 8 -14.75 -10.05 30.95
C ALA A 8 -15.34 -9.49 29.66
N TYR A 9 -15.23 -8.17 29.48
CA TYR A 9 -15.61 -7.46 28.25
C TYR A 9 -14.33 -7.07 27.50
N CYS A 10 -13.96 -7.80 26.45
CA CYS A 10 -12.97 -7.32 25.48
C CYS A 10 -13.67 -6.37 24.51
N LEU A 11 -13.11 -5.16 24.32
CA LEU A 11 -13.54 -4.16 23.34
C LEU A 11 -12.60 -2.95 23.43
N VAL A 12 -11.72 -2.73 22.44
CA VAL A 12 -10.91 -1.49 22.26
C VAL A 12 -10.74 -1.25 20.75
N PHE A 13 -11.28 -0.16 20.20
CA PHE A 13 -11.19 0.16 18.76
C PHE A 13 -11.45 1.65 18.51
N PHE A 14 -10.64 2.37 17.70
CA PHE A 14 -10.83 3.83 17.60
C PHE A 14 -10.11 4.59 16.47
N LEU A 15 -10.81 4.98 15.38
CA LEU A 15 -10.30 5.94 14.36
C LEU A 15 -11.36 6.44 13.28
N ALA A 16 -11.10 7.51 12.44
CA ALA A 16 -11.80 7.99 11.16
C ALA A 16 -11.30 9.24 10.29
N ALA A 17 -10.80 9.08 9.02
CA ALA A 17 -10.19 10.03 7.98
C ALA A 17 -8.61 10.18 7.90
N THR A 18 -7.87 10.20 6.76
CA THR A 18 -8.09 10.48 5.31
C THR A 18 -7.61 9.40 4.27
N PHE A 19 -7.87 9.61 2.97
CA PHE A 19 -7.88 8.62 1.85
C PHE A 19 -6.50 8.53 1.12
N ILE A 20 -6.02 7.43 0.49
CA ILE A 20 -6.54 6.70 -0.70
C ILE A 20 -5.75 5.39 -0.93
N ALA A 21 -6.39 4.23 -1.20
CA ALA A 21 -5.80 3.12 -2.00
C ALA A 21 -6.80 2.04 -2.53
N ALA A 22 -8.00 2.40 -2.99
CA ALA A 22 -9.08 1.44 -3.29
C ALA A 22 -8.76 0.35 -4.34
N ALA A 23 -8.85 -0.93 -3.95
CA ALA A 23 -8.91 -2.07 -4.87
C ALA A 23 -10.37 -2.35 -5.34
N GLN A 24 -10.52 -2.90 -6.55
CA GLN A 24 -11.82 -3.30 -7.15
C GLN A 24 -12.66 -4.17 -6.18
N GLY A 25 -13.99 -4.03 -6.06
CA GLY A 25 -15.02 -3.24 -6.78
C GLY A 25 -16.35 -4.01 -6.68
N ASP A 26 -17.57 -3.46 -6.78
CA ASP A 26 -18.04 -2.16 -7.29
C ASP A 26 -18.16 -1.04 -6.24
N ALA A 27 -18.77 0.07 -6.64
CA ALA A 27 -19.05 1.22 -5.79
C ALA A 27 -20.10 0.91 -4.70
N LEU A 28 -19.64 0.51 -3.51
CA LEU A 28 -20.35 0.70 -2.24
C LEU A 28 -20.45 2.20 -1.90
N VAL A 29 -21.17 2.94 -2.75
CA VAL A 29 -21.94 4.09 -2.26
C VAL A 29 -22.89 3.52 -1.23
N PHE A 30 -22.70 3.91 0.03
CA PHE A 30 -23.59 3.55 1.13
C PHE A 30 -24.94 4.23 0.90
N GLN A 31 -25.79 3.62 0.05
CA GLN A 31 -27.07 4.20 -0.35
C GLN A 31 -27.93 4.40 0.89
N PRO A 32 -28.34 5.65 1.19
CA PRO A 32 -29.38 5.85 2.18
C PRO A 32 -30.70 5.38 1.59
N LEU A 33 -31.36 4.46 2.31
CA LEU A 33 -32.75 4.03 2.14
C LEU A 33 -33.00 3.00 1.02
N GLY A 34 -33.89 2.04 1.31
CA GLY A 34 -34.30 0.98 0.40
C GLY A 34 -34.45 -0.36 1.13
N ASN A 35 -35.69 -0.76 1.41
CA ASN A 35 -36.03 -2.18 1.41
C ASN A 35 -36.14 -2.65 -0.06
N ASP A 36 -36.48 -3.93 -0.25
CA ASP A 36 -37.09 -4.52 -1.46
C ASP A 36 -36.23 -5.49 -2.29
N ASP A 37 -35.26 -6.16 -1.68
CA ASP A 37 -35.13 -7.62 -1.86
C ASP A 37 -35.59 -8.34 -0.59
N PRO A 38 -36.81 -8.91 -0.56
CA PRO A 38 -37.34 -9.63 0.60
C PRO A 38 -36.80 -11.06 0.74
N SER A 39 -35.90 -11.53 -0.13
CA SER A 39 -35.33 -12.89 -0.09
C SER A 39 -34.06 -13.00 0.78
N VAL A 40 -33.30 -11.92 0.91
CA VAL A 40 -32.09 -11.85 1.73
C VAL A 40 -32.45 -11.39 3.15
N SER A 41 -32.14 -12.18 4.17
CA SER A 41 -32.37 -11.75 5.55
C SER A 41 -31.40 -10.61 5.92
N PRO A 42 -31.79 -9.62 6.76
CA PRO A 42 -30.90 -8.52 7.13
C PRO A 42 -29.55 -8.98 7.69
N ASN A 43 -29.54 -10.09 8.43
CA ASN A 43 -28.35 -10.71 9.00
C ASN A 43 -27.41 -11.30 7.93
N ALA A 44 -27.96 -11.88 6.85
CA ALA A 44 -27.15 -12.40 5.76
C ALA A 44 -26.41 -11.27 5.03
N TYR A 45 -27.08 -10.14 4.77
CA TYR A 45 -26.45 -8.95 4.20
C TYR A 45 -25.34 -8.38 5.11
N LYS A 46 -25.59 -8.28 6.44
CA LYS A 46 -24.54 -7.85 7.39
C LYS A 46 -23.32 -8.77 7.35
N GLN A 47 -23.52 -10.09 7.33
CA GLN A 47 -22.46 -11.09 7.25
C GLN A 47 -21.67 -10.94 5.94
N GLU A 48 -22.36 -10.82 4.80
CA GLU A 48 -21.72 -10.70 3.49
C GLU A 48 -20.82 -9.47 3.40
N VAL A 49 -21.31 -8.29 3.79
CA VAL A 49 -20.51 -7.06 3.79
C VAL A 49 -19.31 -7.17 4.74
N ALA A 50 -19.49 -7.73 5.94
CA ALA A 50 -18.39 -7.89 6.89
C ALA A 50 -17.36 -8.95 6.43
N GLN A 51 -17.79 -10.02 5.76
CA GLN A 51 -16.92 -11.03 5.16
C GLN A 51 -16.10 -10.43 4.02
N GLN A 52 -16.71 -9.65 3.11
CA GLN A 52 -15.99 -8.99 2.03
C GLN A 52 -14.89 -8.06 2.57
N VAL A 53 -15.19 -7.30 3.62
CA VAL A 53 -14.20 -6.45 4.30
C VAL A 53 -13.08 -7.28 4.94
N TYR A 54 -13.44 -8.37 5.63
CA TYR A 54 -12.49 -9.31 6.24
C TYR A 54 -11.52 -9.92 5.22
N ASP A 55 -12.05 -10.44 4.11
CA ASP A 55 -11.26 -11.10 3.06
C ASP A 55 -10.30 -10.13 2.38
N ILE A 56 -10.72 -8.87 2.18
CA ILE A 56 -9.86 -7.79 1.67
C ILE A 56 -8.70 -7.51 2.64
N LEU A 57 -8.94 -7.45 3.95
CA LEU A 57 -7.91 -7.22 4.95
C LEU A 57 -6.90 -8.39 5.05
N VAL A 58 -7.40 -9.63 5.08
CA VAL A 58 -6.54 -10.84 5.04
C VAL A 58 -5.65 -10.82 3.79
N LYS A 59 -6.24 -10.52 2.63
CA LYS A 59 -5.52 -10.41 1.35
C LYS A 59 -4.46 -9.30 1.39
N ALA A 60 -4.72 -8.16 2.03
CA ALA A 60 -3.79 -7.03 2.10
C ALA A 60 -2.63 -7.22 3.08
N ARG A 61 -2.86 -7.88 4.23
CA ARG A 61 -1.75 -8.30 5.11
C ARG A 61 -0.80 -9.22 4.35
N GLY A 62 -1.35 -10.14 3.56
CA GLY A 62 -0.57 -10.99 2.67
C GLY A 62 0.44 -11.88 3.40
N ASP A 63 0.08 -12.35 4.59
CA ASP A 63 0.85 -13.28 5.42
C ASP A 63 0.07 -14.60 5.54
N ASN A 64 0.30 -15.49 4.59
CA ASN A 64 -0.33 -16.81 4.47
C ASN A 64 0.54 -17.92 5.09
N ARG A 65 1.49 -17.58 5.98
CA ARG A 65 2.29 -18.55 6.77
C ARG A 65 1.46 -19.31 7.80
N PHE A 66 0.24 -18.84 8.05
CA PHE A 66 -0.73 -19.40 8.98
C PHE A 66 -2.12 -19.30 8.35
N ASP A 67 -2.99 -20.29 8.56
CA ASP A 67 -4.39 -20.17 8.16
C ASP A 67 -5.04 -18.98 8.91
N PRO A 68 -5.59 -17.98 8.20
CA PRO A 68 -6.24 -16.85 8.84
C PRO A 68 -7.46 -17.33 9.65
N PRO A 69 -7.89 -16.58 10.69
CA PRO A 69 -9.07 -16.95 11.44
C PRO A 69 -10.31 -17.09 10.56
N SER A 70 -11.21 -17.98 10.94
CA SER A 70 -12.59 -17.97 10.43
C SER A 70 -13.31 -16.71 10.89
N PHE A 71 -14.22 -16.16 10.08
CA PHE A 71 -15.01 -14.97 10.42
C PHE A 71 -16.50 -15.31 10.59
N GLU A 72 -17.15 -14.75 11.61
CA GLU A 72 -18.57 -14.97 11.88
C GLU A 72 -19.24 -13.75 12.55
N LEU A 73 -20.35 -13.29 11.98
CA LEU A 73 -21.24 -12.31 12.59
C LEU A 73 -22.22 -13.00 13.55
N VAL A 74 -22.26 -12.57 14.81
CA VAL A 74 -23.04 -13.19 15.89
C VAL A 74 -24.01 -12.23 16.56
N GLY A 75 -25.16 -12.76 16.99
CA GLY A 75 -26.19 -12.02 17.73
C GLY A 75 -25.92 -11.84 19.23
N THR A 76 -24.67 -12.00 19.69
CA THR A 76 -24.32 -11.73 21.10
C THR A 76 -24.11 -10.23 21.33
N GLU A 77 -24.24 -9.79 22.58
CA GLU A 77 -24.10 -8.38 22.97
C GLU A 77 -23.15 -8.23 24.17
N THR A 78 -21.91 -8.70 24.01
CA THR A 78 -20.94 -8.94 25.10
C THR A 78 -19.52 -8.46 24.83
N ASN A 79 -19.08 -8.38 23.57
CA ASN A 79 -17.66 -8.21 23.23
C ASN A 79 -17.40 -7.45 21.91
N GLY A 80 -18.41 -6.92 21.21
CA GLY A 80 -18.20 -6.05 20.04
C GLY A 80 -17.51 -6.74 18.85
N ALA A 81 -16.18 -6.76 18.82
CA ALA A 81 -15.41 -7.70 18.03
C ALA A 81 -14.39 -8.39 18.94
N LYS A 82 -14.07 -9.67 18.66
CA LYS A 82 -13.02 -10.43 19.38
C LYS A 82 -12.48 -11.62 18.60
N ILE A 83 -11.20 -11.89 18.78
CA ILE A 83 -10.58 -13.16 18.43
C ILE A 83 -10.73 -14.21 19.54
N LEU A 84 -11.27 -15.37 19.16
CA LEU A 84 -11.28 -16.59 19.94
C LEU A 84 -10.01 -17.39 19.64
N TYR A 85 -8.92 -17.02 20.32
CA TYR A 85 -7.58 -17.55 20.08
C TYR A 85 -7.47 -19.09 20.04
N LEU A 86 -8.29 -19.83 20.80
CA LEU A 86 -8.27 -21.30 20.83
C LEU A 86 -9.00 -21.94 19.64
N GLU A 87 -9.94 -21.22 19.02
CA GLU A 87 -10.79 -21.69 17.93
C GLU A 87 -10.30 -21.22 16.54
N ASN A 88 -9.34 -20.29 16.52
CA ASN A 88 -8.92 -19.53 15.34
C ASN A 88 -10.13 -18.91 14.61
N ARG A 89 -10.94 -18.17 15.37
CA ARG A 89 -12.18 -17.53 14.90
C ARG A 89 -12.25 -16.08 15.38
N ILE A 90 -12.54 -15.14 14.49
CA ILE A 90 -12.87 -13.75 14.82
C ILE A 90 -14.39 -13.61 14.76
N LEU A 91 -14.97 -13.12 15.85
CA LEU A 91 -16.39 -12.81 15.96
C LEU A 91 -16.62 -11.31 15.86
N LEU A 92 -17.63 -10.91 15.08
CA LEU A 92 -18.21 -9.57 15.12
C LEU A 92 -19.65 -9.65 15.64
N GLU A 93 -19.99 -8.82 16.61
CA GLU A 93 -21.34 -8.74 17.14
C GLU A 93 -22.20 -7.80 16.28
N GLU A 94 -23.44 -8.22 15.98
CA GLU A 94 -24.40 -7.41 15.21
C GLU A 94 -24.57 -5.99 15.77
N LYS A 95 -24.53 -5.84 17.10
CA LYS A 95 -24.63 -4.57 17.79
C LYS A 95 -23.45 -3.64 17.46
N ALA A 96 -22.23 -4.16 17.31
CA ALA A 96 -21.06 -3.36 16.95
C ALA A 96 -21.06 -2.98 15.46
N TYR A 97 -21.45 -3.90 14.58
CA TYR A 97 -21.72 -3.57 13.16
C TYR A 97 -22.72 -2.41 13.04
N ASP A 98 -23.83 -2.46 13.79
CA ASP A 98 -24.83 -1.40 13.84
C ASP A 98 -24.37 -0.12 14.57
N VAL A 99 -23.19 -0.11 15.22
CA VAL A 99 -22.50 1.13 15.63
C VAL A 99 -21.63 1.68 14.50
N CYS A 100 -20.88 0.84 13.78
CA CYS A 100 -20.13 1.28 12.59
C CYS A 100 -21.03 2.01 11.58
N ARG A 101 -22.24 1.48 11.33
CA ARG A 101 -23.24 2.12 10.43
C ARG A 101 -23.61 3.56 10.82
N GLN A 102 -23.48 3.96 12.09
CA GLN A 102 -23.85 5.31 12.55
C GLN A 102 -22.86 6.39 12.06
N PHE A 103 -21.68 5.99 11.56
CA PHE A 103 -20.66 6.87 11.00
C PHE A 103 -20.91 7.21 9.52
N GLY A 104 -22.02 6.74 8.94
CA GLY A 104 -22.49 7.15 7.61
C GLY A 104 -21.48 6.89 6.51
N ALA A 105 -20.94 7.96 5.92
CA ALA A 105 -19.96 7.88 4.83
C ALA A 105 -18.64 7.19 5.23
N ASP A 106 -18.28 7.19 6.52
CA ASP A 106 -17.04 6.58 7.02
C ASP A 106 -17.28 5.15 7.57
N SER A 107 -18.53 4.67 7.59
CA SER A 107 -18.94 3.43 8.28
C SER A 107 -18.19 2.17 7.85
N ILE A 108 -17.83 2.05 6.57
CA ILE A 108 -17.09 0.91 6.02
C ILE A 108 -15.65 0.85 6.54
N ASN A 109 -15.04 2.00 6.80
CA ASN A 109 -13.68 2.11 7.31
C ASN A 109 -13.62 1.86 8.83
N VAL A 110 -14.67 2.26 9.57
CA VAL A 110 -14.84 1.86 10.98
C VAL A 110 -14.89 0.33 11.06
N LEU A 111 -15.67 -0.30 10.19
CA LEU A 111 -15.77 -1.76 10.10
C LEU A 111 -14.45 -2.40 9.66
N ALA A 112 -13.71 -1.78 8.74
CA ALA A 112 -12.42 -2.26 8.29
C ALA A 112 -11.43 -2.37 9.47
N THR A 113 -11.20 -1.32 10.24
CA THR A 113 -10.26 -1.44 11.37
C THR A 113 -10.84 -2.23 12.56
N LEU A 114 -12.17 -2.26 12.74
CA LEU A 114 -12.82 -3.16 13.70
C LEU A 114 -12.48 -4.65 13.44
N LEU A 115 -12.26 -5.02 12.18
CA LEU A 115 -11.81 -6.35 11.79
C LEU A 115 -10.27 -6.44 11.71
N ALA A 116 -9.59 -5.36 11.31
CA ALA A 116 -8.14 -5.33 11.15
C ALA A 116 -7.38 -5.45 12.48
N HIS A 117 -7.82 -4.78 13.55
CA HIS A 117 -7.20 -4.87 14.88
C HIS A 117 -7.31 -6.31 15.44
N GLU A 118 -8.42 -7.03 15.19
CA GLU A 118 -8.53 -8.46 15.52
C GLU A 118 -7.60 -9.35 14.68
N LEU A 119 -7.42 -9.01 13.40
CA LEU A 119 -6.41 -9.66 12.55
C LEU A 119 -4.99 -9.41 13.08
N ILE A 120 -4.65 -8.22 13.57
CA ILE A 120 -3.34 -7.97 14.20
C ILE A 120 -3.18 -8.81 15.48
N HIS A 121 -4.22 -8.95 16.31
CA HIS A 121 -4.18 -9.88 17.44
C HIS A 121 -3.88 -11.34 17.03
N PHE A 122 -4.30 -11.77 15.84
CA PHE A 122 -3.87 -13.04 15.25
C PHE A 122 -2.43 -13.01 14.71
N TYR A 123 -2.05 -12.01 13.92
CA TYR A 123 -0.78 -11.99 13.21
C TYR A 123 0.41 -11.80 14.15
N GLU A 124 0.34 -10.85 15.07
CA GLU A 124 1.38 -10.55 16.07
C GLU A 124 1.30 -11.47 17.31
N LYS A 125 0.50 -12.54 17.22
CA LYS A 125 0.38 -13.63 18.21
C LYS A 125 0.07 -13.15 19.63
N HIS A 126 -0.69 -12.05 19.78
CA HIS A 126 -1.04 -11.44 21.06
C HIS A 126 -1.70 -12.40 22.08
N GLY A 127 -2.32 -13.49 21.62
CA GLY A 127 -2.86 -14.56 22.47
C GLY A 127 -1.84 -15.57 23.01
N TRP A 128 -0.55 -15.45 22.70
CA TRP A 128 0.46 -16.44 23.11
C TRP A 128 0.54 -16.62 24.63
N THR A 129 0.53 -15.51 25.40
CA THR A 129 0.60 -15.54 26.87
C THR A 129 -0.59 -16.27 27.48
N SER A 130 -1.80 -16.06 26.96
CA SER A 130 -3.02 -16.73 27.44
C SER A 130 -3.02 -18.22 27.09
N LYS A 131 -2.63 -18.60 25.86
CA LYS A 131 -2.46 -20.01 25.45
C LYS A 131 -1.42 -20.74 26.30
N PHE A 132 -0.28 -20.09 26.57
CA PHE A 132 0.77 -20.65 27.41
C PHE A 132 0.28 -20.86 28.84
N SER A 133 -0.28 -19.83 29.46
CA SER A 133 -0.80 -19.90 30.83
C SER A 133 -1.86 -20.99 30.98
N SER A 134 -2.79 -21.15 30.01
CA SER A 134 -3.78 -22.23 30.03
C SER A 134 -3.17 -23.63 29.87
N SER A 135 -2.13 -23.78 29.05
CA SER A 135 -1.47 -25.07 28.80
C SER A 135 -0.59 -25.54 29.98
N PHE A 136 -0.18 -24.62 30.84
CA PHE A 136 0.66 -24.86 32.02
C PHE A 136 -0.04 -24.49 33.33
N ALA A 137 -1.37 -24.52 33.35
CA ALA A 137 -2.19 -24.24 34.52
C ALA A 137 -1.83 -25.15 35.71
N GLY A 138 -1.63 -24.57 36.89
CA GLY A 138 -1.16 -25.28 38.08
C GLY A 138 0.36 -25.37 38.22
N LEU A 139 1.14 -24.82 37.28
CA LEU A 139 2.56 -24.52 37.49
C LEU A 139 2.74 -23.04 37.85
N GLU A 140 3.61 -22.75 38.81
CA GLU A 140 3.93 -21.38 39.27
C GLU A 140 4.34 -20.45 38.11
N ILE A 141 5.03 -20.98 37.10
CA ILE A 141 5.41 -20.22 35.91
C ILE A 141 4.22 -19.88 35.00
N GLY A 142 3.23 -20.78 34.87
CA GLY A 142 1.99 -20.54 34.12
C GLY A 142 1.11 -19.49 34.81
N ASP A 143 1.02 -19.58 36.14
CA ASP A 143 0.35 -18.60 37.00
C ASP A 143 1.05 -17.24 37.02
N THR A 144 2.38 -17.19 36.89
CA THR A 144 3.16 -15.95 36.87
C THR A 144 3.07 -15.26 35.52
N LEU A 145 3.23 -16.00 34.41
CA LEU A 145 3.09 -15.46 33.06
C LEU A 145 1.65 -15.00 32.78
N GLY A 146 0.64 -15.69 33.31
CA GLY A 146 -0.77 -15.28 33.24
C GLY A 146 -1.09 -13.97 33.98
N LYS A 147 -0.21 -13.50 34.87
CA LYS A 147 -0.32 -12.23 35.60
C LYS A 147 0.45 -11.08 34.95
N LEU A 148 1.21 -11.33 33.88
CA LEU A 148 1.90 -10.27 33.15
C LEU A 148 0.91 -9.45 32.32
N SER A 149 0.77 -8.15 32.66
CA SER A 149 -0.11 -7.18 32.00
C SER A 149 0.38 -6.76 30.61
N THR A 150 0.56 -7.74 29.71
CA THR A 150 0.85 -7.54 28.28
C THR A 150 -0.32 -6.91 27.53
N LYS A 151 -1.55 -7.00 28.07
CA LYS A 151 -2.78 -6.57 27.39
C LYS A 151 -2.70 -5.15 26.81
N ILE A 152 -2.34 -4.15 27.60
CA ILE A 152 -2.31 -2.75 27.13
C ILE A 152 -1.33 -2.58 25.95
N ILE A 153 -0.19 -3.27 25.95
CA ILE A 153 0.79 -3.24 24.85
C ILE A 153 0.15 -3.85 23.60
N ASN A 154 -0.42 -5.05 23.73
CA ASN A 154 -1.03 -5.79 22.65
C ASN A 154 -2.20 -5.02 22.00
N GLU A 155 -3.09 -4.39 22.78
CA GLU A 155 -4.25 -3.67 22.22
C GLU A 155 -3.81 -2.33 21.59
N THR A 156 -2.78 -1.66 22.16
CA THR A 156 -2.16 -0.47 21.52
C THR A 156 -1.50 -0.84 20.18
N GLN A 157 -0.80 -1.96 20.12
CA GLN A 157 -0.19 -2.47 18.88
C GLN A 157 -1.26 -2.89 17.86
N ALA A 158 -2.36 -3.50 18.32
CA ALA A 158 -3.50 -3.86 17.47
C ALA A 158 -4.19 -2.63 16.87
N ASP A 159 -4.35 -1.54 17.61
CA ASP A 159 -4.95 -0.30 17.10
C ASP A 159 -4.17 0.30 15.92
N TYR A 160 -2.87 0.60 16.07
CA TYR A 160 -2.14 1.32 15.02
C TYR A 160 -1.72 0.41 13.85
N LEU A 161 -1.35 -0.86 14.09
CA LEU A 161 -1.11 -1.80 12.99
C LEU A 161 -2.42 -2.20 12.31
N GLY A 162 -3.55 -2.22 13.03
CA GLY A 162 -4.88 -2.49 12.47
C GLY A 162 -5.35 -1.35 11.58
N GLY A 163 -5.16 -0.10 12.01
CA GLY A 163 -5.42 1.07 11.16
C GLY A 163 -4.53 1.10 9.92
N PHE A 164 -3.25 0.75 10.04
CA PHE A 164 -2.35 0.67 8.87
C PHE A 164 -2.65 -0.54 7.96
N LEU A 165 -3.14 -1.66 8.50
CA LEU A 165 -3.67 -2.77 7.72
C LEU A 165 -4.93 -2.35 6.94
N ALA A 166 -5.86 -1.63 7.56
CA ALA A 166 -7.00 -1.08 6.85
C ALA A 166 -6.57 -0.09 5.74
N TYR A 167 -5.59 0.78 6.03
CA TYR A 167 -5.05 1.72 5.04
C TYR A 167 -4.42 1.02 3.83
N SER A 168 -3.50 0.09 4.08
CA SER A 168 -2.84 -0.69 3.01
C SER A 168 -3.81 -1.59 2.24
N ALA A 169 -4.94 -1.97 2.84
CA ALA A 169 -6.04 -2.68 2.17
C ALA A 169 -6.93 -1.78 1.29
N GLY A 170 -6.71 -0.46 1.27
CA GLY A 170 -7.44 0.48 0.43
C GLY A 170 -8.62 1.18 1.09
N TYR A 171 -8.85 0.94 2.38
CA TYR A 171 -9.67 1.81 3.23
C TYR A 171 -8.86 3.04 3.64
N ASP A 172 -9.52 3.98 4.28
CA ASP A 172 -8.91 5.28 4.56
C ASP A 172 -8.20 5.29 5.93
N VAL A 173 -7.14 6.10 6.08
CA VAL A 173 -6.63 6.54 7.38
C VAL A 173 -7.78 7.12 8.16
N PHE A 174 -7.58 7.07 9.46
CA PHE A 174 -8.63 6.94 10.43
C PHE A 174 -7.90 7.35 11.73
N ASP A 175 -8.08 8.44 12.54
CA ASP A 175 -8.83 9.72 12.79
C ASP A 175 -9.95 9.83 13.88
N LYS A 176 -11.26 10.15 13.63
CA LYS A 176 -12.41 10.19 14.60
C LYS A 176 -12.64 8.91 15.44
N GLY A 177 -11.63 8.55 16.22
CA GLY A 177 -11.67 7.42 17.13
C GLY A 177 -12.59 7.76 18.26
N ASP A 178 -12.14 8.61 19.17
CA ASP A 178 -12.86 9.27 20.28
C ASP A 178 -14.39 9.06 20.35
N GLU A 179 -15.13 9.34 19.26
CA GLU A 179 -16.56 9.13 19.07
C GLU A 179 -17.03 7.65 18.99
N PHE A 180 -16.31 6.75 18.32
CA PHE A 180 -16.72 5.35 18.07
C PHE A 180 -16.88 4.53 19.34
N MET A 181 -15.91 4.47 20.26
CA MET A 181 -16.18 3.84 21.56
C MET A 181 -16.99 4.70 22.53
N ALA A 182 -17.14 6.01 22.34
CA ALA A 182 -18.20 6.72 23.06
C ALA A 182 -19.58 6.14 22.66
N ALA A 183 -19.79 5.88 21.37
CA ALA A 183 -20.98 5.19 20.87
C ALA A 183 -21.05 3.70 21.27
N LEU A 184 -19.94 2.93 21.27
CA LEU A 184 -19.94 1.54 21.77
C LEU A 184 -20.26 1.50 23.27
N TYR A 185 -19.62 2.31 24.11
CA TYR A 185 -19.90 2.36 25.54
C TYR A 185 -21.36 2.72 25.83
N GLN A 186 -21.92 3.67 25.07
CA GLN A 186 -23.35 4.00 25.16
C GLN A 186 -24.25 2.83 24.72
N LYS A 187 -23.93 2.14 23.60
CA LYS A 187 -24.74 1.05 23.03
C LYS A 187 -24.66 -0.26 23.83
N TYR A 188 -23.56 -0.48 24.56
CA TYR A 188 -23.29 -1.63 25.40
C TYR A 188 -23.48 -1.35 26.90
N GLU A 189 -23.90 -0.14 27.29
CA GLU A 189 -24.10 0.30 28.68
C GLU A 189 -22.85 0.07 29.58
N LEU A 190 -21.66 0.28 29.01
CA LEU A 190 -20.38 0.04 29.68
C LEU A 190 -20.03 1.16 30.67
N LYS A 191 -19.32 0.79 31.74
CA LYS A 191 -18.88 1.71 32.79
C LYS A 191 -17.54 2.35 32.45
N GLU A 192 -17.39 3.64 32.77
CA GLU A 192 -16.13 4.42 32.67
C GLU A 192 -14.90 3.64 33.15
N PHE A 193 -15.04 2.92 34.27
CA PHE A 193 -14.00 2.06 34.83
C PHE A 193 -14.45 0.59 34.81
N THR A 194 -13.57 -0.28 34.30
CA THR A 194 -13.72 -1.74 34.31
C THR A 194 -12.41 -2.36 34.79
N GLU A 195 -12.49 -3.32 35.71
CA GLU A 195 -11.32 -3.96 36.32
C GLU A 195 -10.44 -4.65 35.25
N GLY A 196 -9.13 -4.39 35.29
CA GLY A 196 -8.16 -4.91 34.31
C GLY A 196 -8.02 -4.08 33.02
N TYR A 197 -8.64 -2.89 32.93
CA TYR A 197 -8.57 -2.02 31.75
C TYR A 197 -8.32 -0.53 32.10
N PRO A 198 -7.78 0.27 31.16
CA PRO A 198 -7.82 1.74 31.22
C PRO A 198 -9.26 2.29 31.20
N SER A 199 -9.44 3.53 31.67
CA SER A 199 -10.76 4.20 31.67
C SER A 199 -11.25 4.51 30.25
N LEU A 200 -12.54 4.83 30.08
CA LEU A 200 -13.04 5.34 28.79
C LEU A 200 -12.30 6.63 28.40
N SER A 201 -12.02 7.53 29.34
CA SER A 201 -11.19 8.71 29.08
C SER A 201 -9.79 8.37 28.54
N ASP A 202 -9.11 7.38 29.12
CA ASP A 202 -7.78 6.94 28.66
C ASP A 202 -7.86 6.28 27.28
N ARG A 203 -8.85 5.41 27.07
CA ARG A 203 -9.11 4.78 25.77
C ARG A 203 -9.37 5.84 24.71
N ARG A 204 -10.18 6.87 25.01
CA ARG A 204 -10.46 8.03 24.13
C ARG A 204 -9.23 8.90 23.88
N ALA A 205 -8.19 8.82 24.73
CA ALA A 205 -6.90 9.44 24.45
C ALA A 205 -6.03 8.57 23.54
N MET A 206 -5.89 7.27 23.85
CA MET A 206 -5.16 6.29 23.02
C MET A 206 -5.70 6.28 21.58
N ALA A 207 -7.03 6.35 21.41
CA ALA A 207 -7.73 6.57 20.15
C ALA A 207 -7.02 7.55 19.19
N ARG A 208 -6.80 8.78 19.69
CA ARG A 208 -6.29 9.91 18.90
C ARG A 208 -4.78 9.78 18.69
N SER A 209 -4.07 9.10 19.60
CA SER A 209 -2.65 8.76 19.43
C SER A 209 -2.43 7.66 18.40
N SER A 210 -3.24 6.59 18.43
CA SER A 210 -3.22 5.51 17.43
C SER A 210 -3.57 6.06 16.05
N ALA A 211 -4.65 6.83 15.93
CA ALA A 211 -5.01 7.58 14.73
C ALA A 211 -3.85 8.40 14.15
N ALA A 212 -3.16 9.19 15.00
CA ALA A 212 -2.01 9.99 14.57
C ALA A 212 -0.84 9.13 14.06
N LYS A 213 -0.56 7.97 14.69
CA LYS A 213 0.49 7.04 14.24
C LYS A 213 0.10 6.29 12.96
N VAL A 214 -1.19 5.98 12.76
CA VAL A 214 -1.69 5.42 11.49
C VAL A 214 -1.51 6.43 10.36
N GLY A 215 -1.88 7.69 10.59
CA GLY A 215 -1.64 8.78 9.63
C GLY A 215 -0.16 8.98 9.33
N GLU A 216 0.71 8.91 10.34
CA GLU A 216 2.15 8.96 10.17
C GLU A 216 2.68 7.85 9.25
N LEU A 217 2.32 6.58 9.51
CA LEU A 217 2.72 5.44 8.68
C LEU A 217 2.13 5.51 7.26
N ALA A 218 0.90 6.00 7.12
CA ALA A 218 0.23 6.21 5.84
C ALA A 218 0.88 7.31 5.01
N ASP A 219 1.21 8.46 5.61
CA ASP A 219 1.92 9.55 4.94
C ASP A 219 3.34 9.13 4.53
N ILE A 220 4.01 8.27 5.30
CA ILE A 220 5.29 7.63 4.92
C ILE A 220 5.10 6.67 3.73
N PHE A 221 4.04 5.85 3.74
CA PHE A 221 3.73 4.93 2.63
C PHE A 221 3.36 5.67 1.34
N ASP A 222 2.58 6.74 1.44
CA ASP A 222 2.27 7.66 0.33
C ASP A 222 3.56 8.19 -0.31
N ILE A 223 4.48 8.77 0.49
CA ILE A 223 5.73 9.29 -0.08
C ILE A 223 6.67 8.17 -0.55
N ALA A 224 6.63 6.96 0.03
CA ALA A 224 7.38 5.80 -0.47
C ALA A 224 6.94 5.40 -1.88
N ASN A 225 5.62 5.31 -2.09
CA ASN A 225 5.02 5.04 -3.39
C ASN A 225 5.30 6.18 -4.39
N LEU A 226 5.16 7.45 -3.99
CA LEU A 226 5.46 8.62 -4.82
C LEU A 226 6.95 8.73 -5.18
N MET A 227 7.86 8.42 -4.25
CA MET A 227 9.29 8.33 -4.52
C MET A 227 9.60 7.22 -5.51
N ALA A 228 8.99 6.04 -5.37
CA ALA A 228 9.11 4.97 -6.34
C ALA A 228 8.65 5.44 -7.73
N ILE A 229 7.41 5.94 -7.85
CA ILE A 229 6.81 6.45 -9.11
C ILE A 229 7.70 7.50 -9.77
N THR A 230 8.30 8.42 -9.01
CA THR A 230 9.04 9.55 -9.60
C THR A 230 10.53 9.30 -9.83
N ALA A 231 11.17 8.41 -9.07
CA ALA A 231 12.61 8.18 -9.07
C ALA A 231 13.24 8.02 -10.47
N GLN A 232 14.43 8.61 -10.64
CA GLN A 232 15.27 8.50 -11.84
C GLN A 232 16.77 8.35 -11.50
N SER A 233 17.13 8.29 -10.21
CA SER A 233 18.51 8.26 -9.73
C SER A 233 18.71 7.42 -8.47
N GLU A 234 19.94 6.97 -8.23
CA GLU A 234 20.34 6.11 -7.11
C GLU A 234 19.85 6.65 -5.77
N GLN A 235 20.01 7.95 -5.54
CA GLN A 235 19.59 8.62 -4.31
C GLN A 235 18.07 8.61 -4.10
N GLU A 236 17.26 8.54 -5.16
CA GLU A 236 15.80 8.42 -5.07
C GLU A 236 15.38 6.98 -4.80
N TYR A 237 16.00 5.99 -5.46
CA TYR A 237 15.75 4.57 -5.17
C TYR A 237 16.19 4.16 -3.76
N GLN A 238 17.30 4.72 -3.26
CA GLN A 238 17.74 4.53 -1.87
C GLN A 238 16.84 5.26 -0.87
N ALA A 239 16.28 6.43 -1.23
CA ALA A 239 15.32 7.13 -0.38
C ALA A 239 13.96 6.41 -0.31
N ALA A 240 13.47 5.89 -1.44
CA ALA A 240 12.29 5.01 -1.49
C ALA A 240 12.50 3.73 -0.67
N GLN A 241 13.67 3.08 -0.79
CA GLN A 241 14.02 1.92 0.04
C GLN A 241 13.95 2.26 1.53
N ALA A 242 14.59 3.35 1.97
CA ALA A 242 14.60 3.74 3.38
C ALA A 242 13.20 4.05 3.96
N LEU A 243 12.27 4.53 3.13
CA LEU A 243 10.87 4.76 3.53
C LEU A 243 10.12 3.43 3.77
N TYR A 244 10.27 2.45 2.87
CA TYR A 244 9.68 1.12 3.07
C TYR A 244 10.39 0.33 4.19
N GLU A 245 11.72 0.45 4.32
CA GLU A 245 12.51 -0.17 5.39
C GLU A 245 12.06 0.33 6.77
N TYR A 246 11.70 1.62 6.92
CA TYR A 246 11.13 2.18 8.15
C TYR A 246 9.76 1.56 8.51
N ILE A 247 8.86 1.38 7.53
CA ILE A 247 7.55 0.73 7.77
C ILE A 247 7.73 -0.73 8.20
N LEU A 248 8.71 -1.44 7.62
CA LEU A 248 9.02 -2.83 7.96
C LEU A 248 9.53 -3.07 9.40
N GLU A 249 9.92 -2.01 10.13
CA GLU A 249 10.28 -2.14 11.56
C GLU A 249 9.07 -2.53 12.41
N ASP A 250 7.89 -1.95 12.11
CA ASP A 250 6.63 -2.17 12.83
C ASP A 250 5.66 -3.12 12.08
N TYR A 251 5.65 -3.12 10.74
CA TYR A 251 4.64 -3.81 9.93
C TYR A 251 5.21 -4.55 8.71
N GLN A 252 5.06 -5.88 8.67
CA GLN A 252 5.50 -6.73 7.56
C GLN A 252 4.34 -7.12 6.63
N SER A 253 4.50 -6.92 5.33
CA SER A 253 3.62 -7.48 4.29
C SER A 253 4.41 -7.90 3.04
N ARG A 254 3.83 -8.81 2.25
CA ARG A 254 4.40 -9.27 0.97
C ARG A 254 4.63 -8.11 -0.02
N GLU A 255 3.80 -7.08 0.06
CA GLU A 255 3.81 -5.91 -0.83
C GLU A 255 4.96 -4.96 -0.49
N LEU A 256 5.22 -4.69 0.80
CA LEU A 256 6.38 -3.89 1.20
C LEU A 256 7.70 -4.55 0.78
N TYR A 257 7.83 -5.87 0.97
CA TYR A 257 9.00 -6.62 0.50
C TYR A 257 9.11 -6.64 -1.03
N ASN A 258 8.01 -6.83 -1.76
CA ASN A 258 8.02 -6.74 -3.22
C ASN A 258 8.48 -5.36 -3.71
N ASN A 259 7.95 -4.28 -3.14
CA ASN A 259 8.27 -2.92 -3.55
C ASN A 259 9.75 -2.59 -3.29
N LEU A 260 10.30 -3.06 -2.16
CA LEU A 260 11.74 -3.01 -1.86
C LEU A 260 12.59 -3.80 -2.86
N GLY A 261 12.16 -5.01 -3.23
CA GLY A 261 12.82 -5.80 -4.26
C GLY A 261 12.86 -5.07 -5.61
N VAL A 262 11.76 -4.41 -6.00
CA VAL A 262 11.70 -3.63 -7.23
C VAL A 262 12.58 -2.38 -7.15
N MET A 263 12.59 -1.64 -6.03
CA MET A 263 13.49 -0.48 -5.85
C MET A 263 14.97 -0.88 -5.91
N ALA A 264 15.36 -1.97 -5.25
CA ALA A 264 16.73 -2.50 -5.33
C ALA A 264 17.09 -2.99 -6.75
N THR A 265 16.12 -3.48 -7.52
CA THR A 265 16.31 -3.83 -8.94
C THR A 265 16.53 -2.60 -9.80
N TYR A 266 15.76 -1.52 -9.60
CA TYR A 266 15.97 -0.26 -10.32
C TYR A 266 17.28 0.45 -9.93
N GLU A 267 17.70 0.37 -8.65
CA GLU A 267 19.05 0.80 -8.26
C GLU A 267 20.14 -0.03 -8.97
N ALA A 268 19.96 -1.34 -9.11
CA ALA A 268 20.89 -2.19 -9.85
C ALA A 268 20.94 -1.85 -11.36
N LEU A 269 19.79 -1.55 -11.97
CA LEU A 269 19.68 -1.16 -13.38
C LEU A 269 20.50 0.10 -13.71
N MET A 270 20.74 0.99 -12.74
CA MET A 270 21.64 2.14 -12.91
C MET A 270 23.07 1.79 -13.28
N TYR A 271 23.49 0.56 -13.00
CA TYR A 271 24.84 0.05 -13.24
C TYR A 271 24.93 -0.91 -14.44
N PHE A 272 23.89 -0.99 -15.25
CA PHE A 272 23.94 -1.55 -16.61
C PHE A 272 24.14 -0.42 -17.61
N ASN A 273 24.89 -0.67 -18.67
CA ASN A 273 24.91 0.18 -19.86
C ASN A 273 23.93 -0.32 -20.93
N GLU A 274 23.54 0.52 -21.90
CA GLU A 274 22.53 0.20 -22.93
C GLU A 274 22.86 -1.09 -23.73
N SER A 275 24.14 -1.45 -23.91
CA SER A 275 24.52 -2.72 -24.58
C SER A 275 24.41 -3.98 -23.70
N GLU A 276 24.38 -3.82 -22.37
CA GLU A 276 24.07 -4.91 -21.44
C GLU A 276 22.55 -5.03 -21.21
N MET A 277 21.81 -3.93 -21.23
CA MET A 277 20.36 -3.92 -21.08
C MET A 277 19.71 -2.76 -21.86
N LYS A 278 19.22 -3.08 -23.07
CA LYS A 278 18.45 -2.17 -23.95
C LYS A 278 16.93 -2.24 -23.73
N TYR A 279 16.45 -3.26 -23.03
CA TYR A 279 15.02 -3.59 -22.89
C TYR A 279 14.40 -3.06 -21.60
N HIS A 280 13.09 -2.79 -21.61
CA HIS A 280 12.30 -2.55 -20.42
C HIS A 280 11.79 -3.88 -19.83
N LEU A 281 12.03 -4.10 -18.54
CA LEU A 281 11.58 -5.29 -17.81
C LEU A 281 10.13 -5.15 -17.34
N PRO A 282 9.35 -6.24 -17.33
CA PRO A 282 7.99 -6.28 -16.79
C PRO A 282 8.03 -6.44 -15.25
N LEU A 283 8.63 -5.48 -14.55
CA LEU A 283 8.69 -5.46 -13.09
C LEU A 283 7.36 -4.95 -12.53
N GLN A 284 6.59 -5.77 -11.82
CA GLN A 284 5.32 -5.41 -11.19
C GLN A 284 5.49 -4.54 -9.92
N LEU A 285 6.08 -3.38 -10.17
CA LEU A 285 5.79 -2.03 -9.69
C LEU A 285 6.48 -1.17 -10.76
N GLU A 286 5.84 -1.02 -11.93
CA GLU A 286 6.55 -0.62 -13.15
C GLU A 286 7.11 0.80 -13.04
N LEU A 287 8.27 1.04 -13.65
CA LEU A 287 8.92 2.34 -13.84
C LEU A 287 9.71 2.35 -15.15
N GLU A 288 9.67 3.46 -15.89
CA GLU A 288 10.61 3.73 -16.99
C GLU A 288 11.99 4.04 -16.40
N PHE A 289 13.03 3.36 -16.88
CA PHE A 289 14.38 3.51 -16.37
C PHE A 289 15.41 3.86 -17.46
N LYS A 290 16.34 4.78 -17.14
CA LYS A 290 17.34 5.30 -18.09
C LYS A 290 18.77 4.95 -17.65
N SER A 291 19.34 3.95 -18.33
CA SER A 291 20.74 3.50 -18.19
C SER A 291 21.71 4.68 -18.27
N SER A 292 22.71 4.71 -17.39
CA SER A 292 23.58 5.88 -17.25
C SER A 292 25.00 5.63 -16.70
N ARG A 293 25.38 4.41 -16.29
CA ARG A 293 26.73 4.12 -15.78
C ARG A 293 27.32 2.86 -16.40
N GLY A 294 28.57 2.98 -16.86
CA GLY A 294 29.27 1.95 -17.64
C GLY A 294 29.95 0.85 -16.82
N SER A 295 30.71 0.01 -17.53
CA SER A 295 31.47 -1.12 -16.98
C SER A 295 32.41 -0.69 -15.85
N GLY A 296 32.25 -1.30 -14.68
CA GLY A 296 33.08 -1.04 -13.48
C GLY A 296 32.36 -1.36 -12.15
N PHE A 297 31.03 -1.45 -12.16
CA PHE A 297 30.20 -1.63 -10.97
C PHE A 297 29.62 -3.05 -10.80
N ALA A 298 30.21 -4.06 -11.43
CA ALA A 298 29.65 -5.42 -11.50
C ALA A 298 29.33 -6.02 -10.12
N GLU A 299 30.23 -5.89 -9.14
CA GLU A 299 30.02 -6.39 -7.77
C GLU A 299 28.86 -5.67 -7.05
N LYS A 300 28.79 -4.33 -7.12
CA LYS A 300 27.68 -3.56 -6.53
C LYS A 300 26.34 -3.94 -7.17
N ARG A 301 26.33 -4.07 -8.50
CA ARG A 301 25.17 -4.46 -9.29
C ARG A 301 24.67 -5.85 -8.93
N GLU A 302 25.57 -6.83 -8.82
CA GLU A 302 25.23 -8.18 -8.38
C GLU A 302 24.74 -8.20 -6.92
N ALA A 303 25.37 -7.43 -6.02
CA ALA A 303 24.93 -7.31 -4.63
C ALA A 303 23.51 -6.71 -4.51
N LEU A 304 23.18 -5.68 -5.30
CA LEU A 304 21.83 -5.11 -5.35
C LEU A 304 20.80 -6.09 -5.93
N LEU A 305 21.14 -6.82 -6.99
CA LEU A 305 20.28 -7.88 -7.53
C LEU A 305 20.07 -9.02 -6.53
N ARG A 306 21.08 -9.39 -5.75
CA ARG A 306 20.94 -10.37 -4.65
C ARG A 306 20.11 -9.80 -3.48
N LYS A 307 20.22 -8.51 -3.15
CA LYS A 307 19.32 -7.82 -2.20
C LYS A 307 17.87 -7.92 -2.68
N ALA A 308 17.62 -7.62 -3.96
CA ALA A 308 16.30 -7.71 -4.59
C ALA A 308 15.73 -9.14 -4.58
N ALA A 309 16.52 -10.15 -4.97
CA ALA A 309 16.11 -11.55 -4.94
C ALA A 309 15.70 -12.00 -3.52
N ASN A 310 16.46 -11.62 -2.49
CA ASN A 310 16.13 -11.93 -1.10
C ASN A 310 14.82 -11.26 -0.66
N TYR A 311 14.55 -10.03 -1.08
CA TYR A 311 13.27 -9.37 -0.80
C TYR A 311 12.08 -10.07 -1.47
N PHE A 312 12.21 -10.52 -2.71
CA PHE A 312 11.17 -11.33 -3.35
C PHE A 312 10.99 -12.69 -2.66
N ASP A 313 12.06 -13.29 -2.14
CA ASP A 313 11.97 -14.50 -1.31
C ASP A 313 11.31 -14.26 0.06
N TYR A 314 11.43 -13.07 0.65
CA TYR A 314 10.62 -12.70 1.82
C TYR A 314 9.14 -12.49 1.46
N ALA A 315 8.83 -11.87 0.32
CA ALA A 315 7.45 -11.73 -0.16
C ALA A 315 6.78 -13.08 -0.43
N ILE A 316 7.48 -14.00 -1.12
CA ILE A 316 7.05 -15.39 -1.35
C ILE A 316 6.97 -16.18 -0.03
N GLY A 317 7.88 -15.91 0.90
CA GLY A 317 7.90 -16.53 2.23
C GLY A 317 6.77 -16.05 3.17
N LEU A 318 6.16 -14.90 2.90
CA LEU A 318 4.90 -14.47 3.51
C LEU A 318 3.70 -15.07 2.77
N ASP A 319 3.69 -15.00 1.43
CA ASP A 319 2.59 -15.51 0.60
C ASP A 319 3.10 -16.24 -0.66
N ALA A 320 3.07 -17.57 -0.62
CA ALA A 320 3.40 -18.43 -1.75
C ALA A 320 2.38 -18.36 -2.91
N GLY A 321 1.26 -17.66 -2.74
CA GLY A 321 0.33 -17.29 -3.80
C GLY A 321 0.65 -15.95 -4.47
N TYR A 322 1.68 -15.22 -4.03
CA TYR A 322 1.95 -13.86 -4.51
C TYR A 322 2.73 -13.82 -5.84
N ALA A 323 2.01 -14.10 -6.93
CA ALA A 323 2.50 -14.12 -8.30
C ALA A 323 3.45 -12.96 -8.71
N PRO A 324 3.23 -11.68 -8.31
CA PRO A 324 4.12 -10.58 -8.68
C PRO A 324 5.58 -10.77 -8.22
N ALA A 325 5.80 -11.31 -7.01
CA ALA A 325 7.15 -11.53 -6.50
C ALA A 325 7.90 -12.61 -7.29
N TYR A 326 7.21 -13.64 -7.79
CA TYR A 326 7.81 -14.66 -8.65
C TYR A 326 8.25 -14.11 -10.01
N LEU A 327 7.41 -13.28 -10.66
CA LEU A 327 7.78 -12.58 -11.89
C LEU A 327 8.97 -11.63 -11.66
N ASN A 328 8.91 -10.83 -10.60
CA ASN A 328 9.97 -9.86 -10.30
C ASN A 328 11.30 -10.55 -9.95
N LYS A 329 11.25 -11.69 -9.28
CA LYS A 329 12.40 -12.59 -9.07
C LYS A 329 12.94 -13.15 -10.39
N ALA A 330 12.08 -13.51 -11.35
CA ALA A 330 12.50 -13.96 -12.69
C ALA A 330 13.18 -12.84 -13.50
N CYS A 331 12.71 -11.60 -13.40
CA CYS A 331 13.38 -10.42 -13.95
C CYS A 331 14.79 -10.24 -13.37
N VAL A 332 14.95 -10.36 -12.04
CA VAL A 332 16.27 -10.30 -11.37
C VAL A 332 17.19 -11.46 -11.77
N LEU A 333 16.66 -12.68 -11.88
CA LEU A 333 17.44 -13.84 -12.34
C LEU A 333 17.89 -13.69 -13.80
N THR A 334 17.08 -13.07 -14.65
CA THR A 334 17.46 -12.69 -16.02
C THR A 334 18.63 -11.70 -16.03
N LEU A 335 18.59 -10.66 -15.18
CA LEU A 335 19.70 -9.72 -15.01
C LEU A 335 20.98 -10.36 -14.43
N LEU A 336 20.83 -11.44 -13.65
CA LEU A 336 21.93 -12.30 -13.17
C LEU A 336 22.37 -13.37 -14.18
N LYS A 337 21.75 -13.43 -15.37
CA LYS A 337 21.96 -14.42 -16.45
C LYS A 337 21.68 -15.87 -16.06
N ASP A 338 20.82 -16.08 -15.06
CA ASP A 338 20.35 -17.38 -14.62
C ASP A 338 19.02 -17.71 -15.33
N TYR A 339 19.12 -17.94 -16.64
CA TYR A 339 17.97 -18.05 -17.53
C TYR A 339 17.09 -19.27 -17.22
N ASP A 340 17.67 -20.40 -16.82
CA ASP A 340 16.90 -21.60 -16.47
C ASP A 340 15.98 -21.36 -15.27
N ARG A 341 16.47 -20.72 -14.20
CA ARG A 341 15.62 -20.38 -13.05
C ARG A 341 14.68 -19.22 -13.37
N ALA A 342 15.09 -18.25 -14.19
CA ALA A 342 14.19 -17.18 -14.65
C ALA A 342 12.97 -17.75 -15.40
N ARG A 343 13.19 -18.68 -16.35
CA ARG A 343 12.13 -19.39 -17.07
C ARG A 343 11.24 -20.19 -16.12
N PHE A 344 11.82 -20.94 -15.18
CA PHE A 344 11.05 -21.67 -14.17
C PHE A 344 10.11 -20.75 -13.36
N TYR A 345 10.65 -19.67 -12.77
CA TYR A 345 9.85 -18.77 -11.93
C TYR A 345 8.80 -17.98 -12.72
N ALA A 346 9.05 -17.66 -13.99
CA ALA A 346 8.09 -16.96 -14.85
C ALA A 346 7.03 -17.91 -15.44
N GLU A 347 7.46 -18.96 -16.16
CA GLU A 347 6.57 -19.84 -16.94
C GLU A 347 5.90 -20.95 -16.11
N LYS A 348 6.29 -21.13 -14.84
CA LYS A 348 5.67 -22.09 -13.91
C LYS A 348 5.07 -21.34 -12.73
N GLU A 349 5.90 -20.85 -11.80
CA GLU A 349 5.37 -20.28 -10.55
C GLU A 349 4.47 -19.05 -10.78
N ALA A 350 4.94 -18.02 -11.49
CA ALA A 350 4.16 -16.78 -11.65
C ALA A 350 2.83 -17.01 -12.40
N LEU A 351 2.80 -17.86 -13.43
CA LEU A 351 1.56 -18.19 -14.15
C LEU A 351 0.61 -19.09 -13.35
N ASP A 352 1.14 -20.06 -12.60
CA ASP A 352 0.35 -20.91 -11.70
C ASP A 352 -0.33 -20.07 -10.61
N LYS A 353 0.43 -19.22 -9.91
CA LYS A 353 -0.12 -18.37 -8.83
C LYS A 353 -1.04 -17.27 -9.35
N ALA A 354 -0.83 -16.77 -10.57
CA ALA A 354 -1.68 -15.74 -11.16
C ALA A 354 -3.04 -16.27 -11.68
N GLY A 355 -3.16 -17.60 -11.87
CA GLY A 355 -4.36 -18.25 -12.38
C GLY A 355 -4.50 -18.19 -13.91
N ALA A 356 -5.12 -19.23 -14.47
CA ALA A 356 -5.11 -19.56 -15.91
C ALA A 356 -5.78 -18.55 -16.88
N VAL A 357 -6.27 -17.39 -16.39
CA VAL A 357 -6.95 -16.36 -17.20
C VAL A 357 -6.27 -14.99 -17.07
N ASN A 358 -5.18 -14.86 -16.29
CA ASN A 358 -4.52 -13.58 -16.03
C ASN A 358 -3.65 -13.13 -17.22
N LYS A 359 -4.30 -12.47 -18.20
CA LYS A 359 -3.66 -11.92 -19.40
C LYS A 359 -2.53 -10.93 -19.10
N HIS A 360 -2.63 -10.16 -18.01
CA HIS A 360 -1.58 -9.22 -17.62
C HIS A 360 -0.30 -9.97 -17.26
N MET A 361 -0.39 -10.97 -16.37
CA MET A 361 0.75 -11.82 -16.01
C MET A 361 1.29 -12.59 -17.22
N ALA A 362 0.40 -13.15 -18.06
CA ALA A 362 0.82 -13.83 -19.28
C ALA A 362 1.60 -12.89 -20.23
N GLY A 363 1.11 -11.66 -20.44
CA GLY A 363 1.80 -10.64 -21.23
C GLY A 363 3.16 -10.27 -20.64
N SER A 364 3.25 -10.07 -19.32
CA SER A 364 4.51 -9.84 -18.61
C SER A 364 5.50 -11.00 -18.78
N VAL A 365 5.04 -12.26 -18.70
CA VAL A 365 5.91 -13.43 -18.88
C VAL A 365 6.39 -13.54 -20.32
N GLU A 366 5.54 -13.31 -21.32
CA GLU A 366 5.94 -13.26 -22.73
C GLU A 366 6.98 -12.16 -23.00
N VAL A 367 6.83 -10.95 -22.42
CA VAL A 367 7.86 -9.90 -22.48
C VAL A 367 9.21 -10.41 -21.94
N LEU A 368 9.21 -11.06 -20.77
CA LEU A 368 10.45 -11.57 -20.19
C LEU A 368 11.06 -12.70 -21.04
N MET A 369 10.24 -13.60 -21.58
CA MET A 369 10.72 -14.68 -22.46
C MET A 369 11.34 -14.13 -23.75
N GLY A 370 10.80 -13.04 -24.30
CA GLY A 370 11.38 -12.34 -25.45
C GLY A 370 12.75 -11.72 -25.15
N ILE A 371 12.91 -11.10 -23.97
CA ILE A 371 14.18 -10.55 -23.51
C ILE A 371 15.24 -11.65 -23.38
N ILE A 372 14.91 -12.77 -22.70
CA ILE A 372 15.86 -13.90 -22.53
C ILE A 372 16.18 -14.53 -23.91
N ALA A 373 15.20 -14.67 -24.81
CA ALA A 373 15.43 -15.22 -26.14
C ALA A 373 16.44 -14.40 -26.96
N ASP A 374 16.38 -13.07 -26.95
CA ASP A 374 17.40 -12.25 -27.63
C ASP A 374 18.76 -12.30 -26.92
N GLN A 375 18.78 -12.37 -25.59
CA GLN A 375 20.02 -12.57 -24.81
C GLN A 375 20.68 -13.95 -25.03
N GLU A 376 19.92 -14.93 -25.52
CA GLU A 376 20.40 -16.24 -26.01
C GLU A 376 20.72 -16.24 -27.52
N GLY A 377 20.57 -15.11 -28.22
CA GLY A 377 20.81 -14.97 -29.67
C GLY A 377 19.66 -15.48 -30.56
N LYS A 378 18.49 -15.77 -29.99
CA LYS A 378 17.31 -16.34 -30.67
C LYS A 378 16.32 -15.24 -31.08
N SER A 379 16.77 -14.23 -31.81
CA SER A 379 15.98 -13.03 -32.09
C SER A 379 14.63 -13.30 -32.81
N GLN A 380 14.49 -14.40 -33.56
CA GLN A 380 13.18 -14.81 -34.12
C GLN A 380 12.19 -15.32 -33.05
N ASP A 381 12.66 -16.07 -32.04
CA ASP A 381 11.84 -16.43 -30.88
C ASP A 381 11.46 -15.18 -30.08
N ALA A 382 12.40 -14.24 -29.93
CA ALA A 382 12.17 -12.97 -29.24
C ALA A 382 11.04 -12.14 -29.88
N VAL A 383 11.04 -11.99 -31.22
CA VAL A 383 9.94 -11.33 -31.95
C VAL A 383 8.60 -12.01 -31.69
N ARG A 384 8.54 -13.35 -31.74
CA ARG A 384 7.29 -14.10 -31.46
C ARG A 384 6.77 -13.82 -30.05
N HIS A 385 7.65 -13.85 -29.04
CA HIS A 385 7.28 -13.57 -27.66
C HIS A 385 6.80 -12.12 -27.46
N PHE A 386 7.45 -11.14 -28.11
CA PHE A 386 6.95 -9.76 -28.08
C PHE A 386 5.61 -9.58 -28.82
N ASP A 387 5.36 -10.29 -29.93
CA ASP A 387 4.05 -10.30 -30.60
C ASP A 387 2.96 -10.97 -29.76
N ASN A 388 3.28 -12.03 -29.01
CA ASN A 388 2.37 -12.62 -28.02
C ASN A 388 2.01 -11.61 -26.91
N ALA A 389 3.00 -10.88 -26.39
CA ALA A 389 2.79 -9.85 -25.38
C ALA A 389 1.88 -8.71 -25.88
N ILE A 390 2.06 -8.26 -27.12
CA ILE A 390 1.17 -7.28 -27.78
C ILE A 390 -0.25 -7.84 -27.90
N ALA A 391 -0.41 -9.09 -28.34
CA ALA A 391 -1.72 -9.74 -28.45
C ALA A 391 -2.43 -9.97 -27.10
N LEU A 392 -1.67 -10.01 -26.00
CA LEU A 392 -2.18 -10.06 -24.62
C LEU A 392 -2.44 -8.66 -24.02
N GLY A 393 -2.06 -7.59 -24.72
CA GLY A 393 -2.29 -6.20 -24.33
C GLY A 393 -1.19 -5.58 -23.46
N ASN A 394 0.00 -6.18 -23.37
CA ASN A 394 1.13 -5.60 -22.64
C ASN A 394 1.94 -4.63 -23.54
N PRO A 395 2.06 -3.33 -23.20
CA PRO A 395 2.70 -2.32 -24.05
C PRO A 395 4.22 -2.49 -24.18
N LEU A 396 4.88 -3.16 -23.22
CA LEU A 396 6.32 -3.41 -23.29
C LEU A 396 6.68 -4.38 -24.42
N GLY A 397 5.72 -5.16 -24.94
CA GLY A 397 5.90 -5.97 -26.14
C GLY A 397 6.22 -5.13 -27.37
N GLU A 398 5.48 -4.04 -27.60
CA GLU A 398 5.72 -3.15 -28.75
C GLU A 398 7.04 -2.39 -28.60
N TYR A 399 7.29 -1.84 -27.40
CA TYR A 399 8.54 -1.15 -27.08
C TYR A 399 9.76 -2.06 -27.32
N ASN A 400 9.78 -3.24 -26.69
CA ASN A 400 10.92 -4.15 -26.80
C ASN A 400 11.07 -4.74 -28.21
N LYS A 401 9.99 -4.94 -28.97
CA LYS A 401 10.07 -5.33 -30.39
C LYS A 401 10.74 -4.26 -31.24
N LYS A 402 10.39 -2.98 -31.07
CA LYS A 402 11.06 -1.87 -31.77
C LYS A 402 12.55 -1.77 -31.42
N VAL A 403 12.90 -1.89 -30.13
CA VAL A 403 14.29 -1.97 -29.65
C VAL A 403 15.04 -3.16 -30.26
N LEU A 404 14.41 -4.32 -30.41
CA LEU A 404 15.01 -5.50 -31.04
C LEU A 404 15.32 -5.28 -32.53
N MET A 405 14.39 -4.67 -33.27
CA MET A 405 14.58 -4.38 -34.71
C MET A 405 15.62 -3.29 -34.99
N GLY A 406 16.10 -2.57 -33.97
CA GLY A 406 16.94 -1.38 -34.14
C GLY A 406 16.19 -0.20 -34.76
N GLU A 407 14.87 -0.22 -34.69
CA GLU A 407 14.03 0.93 -35.05
C GLU A 407 14.31 2.07 -34.06
N SER A 408 14.20 3.31 -34.53
CA SER A 408 14.07 4.43 -33.61
C SER A 408 12.74 4.29 -32.87
N VAL A 409 12.78 3.68 -31.68
CA VAL A 409 11.80 4.04 -30.67
C VAL A 409 11.97 5.54 -30.49
N GLU A 410 10.94 6.29 -30.86
CA GLU A 410 10.77 7.61 -30.30
C GLU A 410 10.65 7.38 -28.78
N ARG A 411 11.76 7.61 -28.06
CA ARG A 411 11.64 8.21 -26.73
C ARG A 411 10.72 9.38 -26.99
N GLU A 412 9.49 9.34 -26.49
CA GLU A 412 8.54 10.42 -26.74
C GLU A 412 9.27 11.72 -26.39
N GLU A 413 9.49 12.57 -27.40
CA GLU A 413 9.93 13.94 -27.14
C GLU A 413 8.75 14.60 -26.48
N VAL A 414 8.65 14.39 -25.15
CA VAL A 414 7.55 14.79 -24.27
C VAL A 414 7.16 16.19 -24.68
N MET A 415 6.07 16.30 -25.45
CA MET A 415 5.88 17.43 -26.37
C MET A 415 6.17 18.69 -25.59
N SER A 416 7.24 19.39 -25.97
CA SER A 416 7.81 20.44 -25.13
C SER A 416 7.01 21.72 -25.29
N PHE A 417 5.74 21.64 -24.87
CA PHE A 417 4.99 22.72 -24.30
C PHE A 417 5.95 23.47 -23.38
N SER A 418 6.37 24.65 -23.82
CA SER A 418 7.06 25.60 -22.97
C SER A 418 6.07 25.96 -21.87
N PHE A 419 6.23 25.32 -20.71
CA PHE A 419 5.50 25.64 -19.50
C PHE A 419 5.99 27.01 -19.03
N ASP A 420 5.41 28.07 -19.63
CA ASP A 420 5.62 29.47 -19.24
C ASP A 420 5.16 29.73 -17.79
N GLN A 421 4.44 28.78 -17.19
CA GLN A 421 4.08 28.71 -15.78
C GLN A 421 4.28 27.29 -15.25
N THR A 422 4.85 27.14 -14.05
CA THR A 422 4.86 25.87 -13.30
C THR A 422 3.43 25.45 -12.98
N GLU A 423 3.07 24.17 -13.11
CA GLU A 423 1.79 23.63 -12.63
C GLU A 423 1.73 23.75 -11.08
N GLN A 424 0.57 24.14 -10.53
CA GLN A 424 0.41 24.46 -9.11
C GLN A 424 -0.93 23.96 -8.56
N ILE A 425 -0.98 23.74 -7.25
CA ILE A 425 -2.19 23.50 -6.46
C ILE A 425 -2.26 24.61 -5.40
N ASP A 426 -3.45 25.17 -5.15
CA ASP A 426 -3.71 26.21 -4.14
C ASP A 426 -2.69 27.38 -4.13
N ASP A 427 -2.28 27.84 -5.32
CA ASP A 427 -1.27 28.89 -5.55
C ASP A 427 0.11 28.63 -4.85
N VAL A 428 0.47 27.36 -4.71
CA VAL A 428 1.75 26.90 -4.16
C VAL A 428 2.72 26.49 -5.26
N ASP A 429 3.74 27.33 -5.46
CA ASP A 429 4.96 26.96 -6.18
C ASP A 429 5.90 26.16 -5.25
N LEU A 430 6.11 24.88 -5.54
CA LEU A 430 6.92 23.96 -4.71
C LEU A 430 8.37 24.44 -4.52
N LEU A 431 9.01 25.00 -5.55
CA LEU A 431 10.40 25.44 -5.45
C LEU A 431 10.53 26.66 -4.52
N ASN A 432 9.58 27.59 -4.53
CA ASN A 432 9.52 28.68 -3.56
C ASN A 432 9.10 28.22 -2.16
N PHE A 433 8.26 27.18 -2.05
CA PHE A 433 7.90 26.57 -0.76
C PHE A 433 9.14 26.10 0.02
N THR A 434 10.16 25.54 -0.63
CA THR A 434 11.44 25.17 0.01
C THR A 434 12.15 26.32 0.73
N ARG A 435 11.90 27.57 0.31
CA ARG A 435 12.54 28.79 0.83
C ARG A 435 11.67 29.49 1.87
N ARG A 436 10.34 29.36 1.73
CA ARG A 436 9.31 29.98 2.58
C ARG A 436 8.08 29.06 2.66
N PRO A 437 8.08 28.04 3.53
CA PRO A 437 6.92 27.17 3.71
C PRO A 437 5.69 27.99 4.14
N LYS A 438 4.59 27.90 3.36
CA LYS A 438 3.30 28.53 3.66
C LYS A 438 2.36 27.52 4.36
N GLY A 439 2.69 27.10 5.56
CA GLY A 439 1.86 26.11 6.23
C GLY A 439 2.31 25.74 7.64
N LYS A 440 1.42 25.05 8.35
CA LYS A 440 1.73 24.40 9.62
C LYS A 440 2.31 23.03 9.32
N GLN A 441 3.53 22.79 9.80
CA GLN A 441 4.14 21.46 9.81
C GLN A 441 3.27 20.51 10.67
N LYS A 442 2.73 19.45 10.05
CA LYS A 442 1.93 18.39 10.70
C LYS A 442 2.82 17.24 11.15
N ILE A 443 3.75 16.80 10.29
CA ILE A 443 4.74 15.75 10.59
C ILE A 443 6.17 16.29 10.44
N ALA A 444 7.09 15.83 11.30
CA ALA A 444 8.53 15.94 11.11
C ALA A 444 9.24 14.73 11.76
N LEU A 445 9.86 13.88 10.94
CA LEU A 445 10.47 12.61 11.38
C LEU A 445 11.90 12.49 10.86
N THR A 446 12.79 12.00 11.71
CA THR A 446 14.12 11.51 11.30
C THR A 446 14.00 10.00 11.08
N LEU A 447 13.81 9.57 9.84
CA LEU A 447 13.68 8.15 9.51
C LEU A 447 15.02 7.43 9.69
N ASN A 448 16.11 8.11 9.33
CA ASN A 448 17.49 7.74 9.67
C ASN A 448 18.38 8.99 9.63
N PRO A 449 19.65 8.96 10.08
CA PRO A 449 20.51 10.14 10.15
C PRO A 449 20.76 10.89 8.83
N LYS A 450 20.36 10.32 7.68
CA LYS A 450 20.51 10.90 6.34
C LYS A 450 19.17 11.31 5.69
N ILE A 451 18.02 10.95 6.26
CA ILE A 451 16.71 11.15 5.64
C ILE A 451 15.70 11.65 6.68
N ASN A 452 15.13 12.82 6.42
CA ASN A 452 14.06 13.40 7.22
C ASN A 452 12.79 13.60 6.38
N PHE A 453 11.64 13.22 6.91
CA PHE A 453 10.33 13.42 6.29
C PHE A 453 9.56 14.53 6.99
N PHE A 454 8.89 15.37 6.20
CA PHE A 454 8.06 16.47 6.67
C PHE A 454 6.76 16.53 5.88
N GLU A 455 5.69 16.94 6.53
CA GLU A 455 4.39 17.18 5.90
C GLU A 455 3.81 18.48 6.42
N PHE A 456 3.18 19.25 5.54
CA PHE A 456 2.64 20.57 5.81
C PHE A 456 1.18 20.66 5.38
N VAL A 457 0.33 21.04 6.33
CA VAL A 457 -1.01 21.56 6.05
C VAL A 457 -0.85 23.03 5.67
N LEU A 458 -1.40 23.41 4.52
CA LEU A 458 -1.24 24.74 3.97
C LEU A 458 -2.02 25.78 4.77
N GLN A 459 -1.45 26.98 4.90
CA GLN A 459 -2.13 28.08 5.56
C GLN A 459 -3.09 28.76 4.58
N ASP A 460 -4.31 29.04 5.04
CA ASP A 460 -5.39 29.73 4.32
C ASP A 460 -5.93 29.00 3.06
N ALA A 461 -5.53 27.74 2.85
CA ALA A 461 -6.13 26.79 1.91
C ALA A 461 -7.14 25.86 2.62
N PRO A 462 -8.02 25.13 1.89
CA PRO A 462 -8.85 24.10 2.49
C PRO A 462 -8.03 22.84 2.82
N ASP A 463 -8.49 22.02 3.77
CA ASP A 463 -7.92 20.69 4.09
C ASP A 463 -8.24 19.63 3.01
N ASN A 464 -8.05 19.98 1.73
CA ASN A 464 -8.22 19.10 0.58
C ASN A 464 -6.99 19.08 -0.35
N SER A 465 -5.82 19.50 0.14
CA SER A 465 -4.51 19.20 -0.45
C SER A 465 -3.43 19.11 0.65
N LYS A 466 -2.35 18.34 0.41
CA LYS A 466 -1.21 18.23 1.34
C LYS A 466 0.14 18.39 0.64
N VAL A 467 1.10 19.06 1.29
CA VAL A 467 2.48 19.17 0.82
C VAL A 467 3.39 18.26 1.63
N MET A 468 4.01 17.29 0.96
CA MET A 468 4.97 16.35 1.52
C MET A 468 6.38 16.69 1.03
N LEU A 469 7.37 16.62 1.93
CA LEU A 469 8.75 16.99 1.67
C LEU A 469 9.70 15.97 2.30
N LEU A 470 10.59 15.38 1.49
CA LEU A 470 11.69 14.54 1.96
C LEU A 470 13.02 15.26 1.81
N GLU A 471 13.75 15.43 2.91
CA GLU A 471 15.12 15.92 2.92
C GLU A 471 16.09 14.72 2.88
N SER A 472 16.93 14.64 1.85
CA SER A 472 17.92 13.58 1.68
C SER A 472 19.36 14.12 1.70
N LYS A 473 20.21 13.44 2.47
CA LYS A 473 21.65 13.68 2.66
C LYS A 473 22.45 12.38 2.42
N LEU A 474 22.01 11.59 1.44
CA LEU A 474 22.62 10.28 1.14
C LEU A 474 24.07 10.42 0.62
N GLU A 475 24.31 11.37 -0.29
CA GLU A 475 25.63 11.78 -0.77
C GLU A 475 26.26 12.92 0.06
N SER A 476 27.59 12.96 0.10
CA SER A 476 28.38 13.87 0.93
C SER A 476 28.66 15.23 0.29
N SER A 477 27.67 16.13 0.28
CA SER A 477 27.85 17.59 0.45
C SER A 477 26.56 18.38 0.27
N ARG A 478 25.70 17.97 -0.68
CA ARG A 478 24.48 18.70 -1.05
C ARG A 478 23.23 18.03 -0.49
N ARG A 479 22.45 18.82 0.24
CA ARG A 479 21.10 18.50 0.71
C ARG A 479 20.12 18.58 -0.45
N ILE A 480 19.44 17.49 -0.77
CA ILE A 480 18.37 17.47 -1.79
C ILE A 480 17.02 17.44 -1.08
N LEU A 481 16.08 18.24 -1.54
CA LEU A 481 14.68 18.17 -1.13
C LEU A 481 13.86 17.59 -2.30
N TYR A 482 13.04 16.58 -2.00
CA TYR A 482 12.00 16.06 -2.90
C TYR A 482 10.65 16.55 -2.37
N LEU A 483 9.81 17.09 -3.26
CA LEU A 483 8.54 17.71 -2.88
C LEU A 483 7.40 17.14 -3.72
N TYR A 484 6.26 16.95 -3.05
CA TYR A 484 5.00 16.53 -3.64
C TYR A 484 3.89 17.41 -3.08
N HIS A 485 3.02 17.92 -3.95
CA HIS A 485 1.76 18.53 -3.54
C HIS A 485 0.64 17.69 -4.14
N MET A 486 -0.15 17.05 -3.30
CA MET A 486 -1.20 16.12 -3.71
C MET A 486 -2.57 16.71 -3.41
N THR A 487 -3.51 16.57 -4.34
CA THR A 487 -4.94 16.84 -4.09
C THR A 487 -5.53 15.74 -3.22
N GLU A 488 -6.39 16.05 -2.28
CA GLU A 488 -7.09 15.08 -1.45
C GLU A 488 -8.60 15.04 -1.73
N LYS A 489 -9.32 14.15 -1.03
CA LYS A 489 -10.77 13.96 -1.22
C LYS A 489 -11.52 15.28 -1.01
N GLY A 490 -12.34 15.67 -1.99
CA GLY A 490 -13.08 16.94 -1.96
C GLY A 490 -12.31 18.12 -2.53
N PHE A 491 -11.16 17.92 -3.18
CA PHE A 491 -10.51 18.94 -3.97
C PHE A 491 -11.38 19.35 -5.17
N THR A 492 -11.68 20.65 -5.29
CA THR A 492 -12.53 21.23 -6.36
C THR A 492 -11.76 22.08 -7.37
N GLY A 493 -10.46 22.32 -7.13
CA GLY A 493 -9.59 23.00 -8.08
C GLY A 493 -9.32 22.18 -9.34
N LYS A 494 -8.62 22.80 -10.29
CA LYS A 494 -8.27 22.18 -11.57
C LYS A 494 -6.80 22.42 -11.89
N THR A 495 -6.22 21.56 -12.71
CA THR A 495 -4.93 21.83 -13.34
C THR A 495 -5.04 23.03 -14.29
N GLN A 496 -3.91 23.62 -14.69
CA GLN A 496 -3.84 24.71 -15.66
C GLN A 496 -4.49 24.37 -17.01
N LYS A 497 -4.44 23.09 -17.42
CA LYS A 497 -5.12 22.60 -18.64
C LYS A 497 -6.61 22.23 -18.42
N GLY A 498 -7.13 22.38 -17.20
CA GLY A 498 -8.55 22.18 -16.88
C GLY A 498 -8.96 20.74 -16.58
N ILE A 499 -8.02 19.90 -16.11
CA ILE A 499 -8.36 18.59 -15.52
C ILE A 499 -8.79 18.76 -14.06
N GLN A 500 -9.83 18.03 -13.67
CA GLN A 500 -10.42 17.98 -12.33
C GLN A 500 -10.70 16.53 -11.92
N LEU A 501 -11.00 16.30 -10.64
CA LEU A 501 -11.45 14.98 -10.18
C LEU A 501 -12.72 14.54 -10.93
N GLY A 502 -12.77 13.27 -11.31
CA GLY A 502 -13.83 12.67 -12.12
C GLY A 502 -13.67 12.79 -13.64
N ASP A 503 -12.66 13.51 -14.15
CA ASP A 503 -12.36 13.51 -15.59
C ASP A 503 -11.82 12.16 -16.08
N THR A 504 -12.12 11.80 -17.33
CA THR A 504 -11.71 10.55 -17.99
C THR A 504 -10.27 10.57 -18.49
N ARG A 505 -9.60 9.39 -18.49
CA ARG A 505 -8.28 9.14 -19.09
C ARG A 505 -8.05 9.83 -20.44
N ASP A 506 -8.99 9.68 -21.37
CA ASP A 506 -8.84 10.22 -22.74
C ASP A 506 -8.81 11.77 -22.76
N LYS A 507 -9.44 12.42 -21.79
CA LYS A 507 -9.37 13.89 -21.61
C LYS A 507 -7.98 14.29 -21.08
N VAL A 508 -7.41 13.52 -20.15
CA VAL A 508 -6.03 13.71 -19.68
C VAL A 508 -5.06 13.59 -20.85
N LYS A 509 -5.17 12.51 -21.64
CA LYS A 509 -4.38 12.29 -22.87
C LYS A 509 -4.53 13.42 -23.89
N THR A 510 -5.76 13.87 -24.15
CA THR A 510 -6.05 14.95 -25.11
C THR A 510 -5.39 16.27 -24.73
N LEU A 511 -5.20 16.54 -23.43
CA LEU A 511 -4.67 17.81 -22.93
C LEU A 511 -3.17 17.75 -22.60
N TYR A 512 -2.67 16.65 -22.03
CA TYR A 512 -1.27 16.51 -21.63
C TYR A 512 -0.40 15.74 -22.63
N GLY A 513 -1.00 15.04 -23.61
CA GLY A 513 -0.32 14.09 -24.48
C GLY A 513 -0.26 12.69 -23.85
N ASP A 514 0.56 11.83 -24.43
CA ASP A 514 0.89 10.54 -23.83
C ASP A 514 1.77 10.72 -22.56
N PRO A 515 1.59 9.86 -21.54
CA PRO A 515 2.37 9.94 -20.31
C PRO A 515 3.75 9.32 -20.49
N VAL A 516 4.76 9.95 -19.88
CA VAL A 516 6.15 9.43 -19.80
C VAL A 516 6.19 8.01 -19.23
N LEU A 517 5.22 7.68 -18.38
CA LEU A 517 5.06 6.37 -17.77
C LEU A 517 3.59 6.17 -17.35
N SER A 518 3.02 5.01 -17.67
CA SER A 518 1.64 4.60 -17.35
C SER A 518 1.66 3.30 -16.56
N LEU A 519 1.24 3.33 -15.30
CA LEU A 519 1.31 2.18 -14.39
C LEU A 519 -0.05 1.56 -14.18
N LEU A 520 -0.22 0.30 -14.60
CA LEU A 520 -1.45 -0.45 -14.38
C LEU A 520 -1.41 -1.22 -13.05
N SER A 521 -2.53 -1.23 -12.34
CA SER A 521 -2.71 -1.91 -11.05
C SER A 521 -4.15 -2.43 -10.90
N THR A 522 -4.41 -3.24 -9.87
CA THR A 522 -5.78 -3.59 -9.45
C THR A 522 -6.62 -2.38 -9.02
N ASN A 523 -5.98 -1.24 -8.79
CA ASN A 523 -6.58 -0.05 -8.19
C ASN A 523 -6.82 1.05 -9.25
N GLY A 524 -6.50 0.74 -10.52
CA GLY A 524 -6.58 1.64 -11.67
C GLY A 524 -5.20 1.94 -12.28
N GLU A 525 -5.01 3.17 -12.75
CA GLU A 525 -3.86 3.58 -13.55
C GLU A 525 -3.17 4.84 -12.98
N ILE A 526 -1.84 4.85 -12.93
CA ILE A 526 -1.05 6.04 -12.57
C ILE A 526 -0.33 6.57 -13.81
N MET A 527 -0.71 7.77 -14.26
CA MET A 527 -0.10 8.45 -15.41
C MET A 527 0.90 9.50 -14.91
N LYS A 528 2.19 9.26 -15.16
CA LYS A 528 3.29 10.19 -14.84
C LYS A 528 3.64 11.03 -16.07
N TYR A 529 3.58 12.34 -15.89
CA TYR A 529 4.16 13.34 -16.79
C TYR A 529 5.34 14.02 -16.08
N LYS A 530 6.06 14.91 -16.78
CA LYS A 530 7.35 15.48 -16.33
C LYS A 530 7.37 16.01 -14.88
N ASN A 531 6.34 16.76 -14.48
CA ASN A 531 6.21 17.42 -13.16
C ASN A 531 4.80 17.20 -12.52
N ILE A 532 3.94 16.35 -13.10
CA ILE A 532 2.56 16.09 -12.64
C ILE A 532 2.22 14.60 -12.75
N LEU A 533 1.50 14.09 -11.75
CA LEU A 533 0.95 12.73 -11.68
C LEU A 533 -0.58 12.79 -11.69
N PHE A 534 -1.22 11.86 -12.40
CA PHE A 534 -2.65 11.57 -12.29
C PHE A 534 -2.84 10.12 -11.81
N PHE A 535 -3.74 9.93 -10.86
CA PHE A 535 -4.15 8.63 -10.33
C PHE A 535 -5.59 8.40 -10.73
N LEU A 536 -5.84 7.42 -11.58
CA LEU A 536 -7.14 7.07 -12.12
C LEU A 536 -7.64 5.79 -11.46
N GLY A 537 -8.94 5.71 -11.18
CA GLY A 537 -9.55 4.49 -10.64
C GLY A 537 -9.76 3.41 -11.71
N PRO A 538 -10.28 2.22 -11.34
CA PRO A 538 -10.58 1.15 -12.29
C PRO A 538 -11.59 1.54 -13.38
N ASP A 539 -12.41 2.56 -13.13
CA ASP A 539 -13.35 3.15 -14.10
C ASP A 539 -12.71 4.22 -15.01
N GLN A 540 -11.38 4.32 -15.02
CA GLN A 540 -10.57 5.22 -15.85
C GLN A 540 -10.92 6.71 -15.71
N LYS A 541 -11.26 7.11 -14.48
CA LYS A 541 -11.47 8.52 -14.07
C LYS A 541 -10.48 8.96 -12.99
N VAL A 542 -10.01 10.20 -13.08
CA VAL A 542 -9.08 10.83 -12.13
C VAL A 542 -9.66 10.86 -10.71
N ARG A 543 -8.93 10.29 -9.75
CA ARG A 543 -9.23 10.21 -8.31
C ARG A 543 -8.30 11.05 -7.45
N LYS A 544 -7.02 11.13 -7.85
CA LYS A 544 -6.01 12.04 -7.29
C LYS A 544 -5.23 12.67 -8.44
N TRP A 545 -4.72 13.88 -8.26
CA TRP A 545 -3.58 14.36 -9.02
C TRP A 545 -2.60 15.09 -8.08
N GLY A 546 -1.41 15.38 -8.58
CA GLY A 546 -0.41 16.10 -7.78
C GLY A 546 0.80 16.52 -8.59
N VAL A 547 1.42 17.62 -8.18
CA VAL A 547 2.67 18.11 -8.76
C VAL A 547 3.87 17.69 -7.92
N TYR A 548 5.01 17.49 -8.56
CA TYR A 548 6.25 17.11 -7.88
C TYR A 548 7.46 17.83 -8.42
N GLU A 549 8.41 18.13 -7.52
CA GLU A 549 9.63 18.88 -7.81
C GLU A 549 10.81 18.36 -6.97
N ASN A 550 12.04 18.68 -7.38
CA ASN A 550 13.22 18.45 -6.56
C ASN A 550 14.29 19.53 -6.74
N THR A 551 15.18 19.66 -5.75
CA THR A 551 16.16 20.76 -5.70
C THR A 551 17.55 20.39 -6.25
N LYS A 552 17.62 19.62 -7.33
CA LYS A 552 18.87 19.21 -8.00
C LYS A 552 19.55 20.34 -8.79
#